data_AF-A0A377TGU3-F1
#
_entry.id   AF-A0A377TGU3-F1
#
_cell.length_a   1.000
_cell.length_b   1.000
_cell.length_c   1.000
_cell.angle_alpha   90.00
_cell.angle_beta   90.00
_cell.angle_gamma   90.00
#
_symmetry.space_group_name_H-M   'P 1'
#
loop_
_entity.id
_entity.type
_entity.pdbx_description
1 polymer ?
#
loop_
_entity_poly.entity_id
_entity_poly.type
_entity_poly.pdbx_seq_one_letter_code
_entity_poly.pdbx_strand_id
1 'polypeptide(L)'
;MVPLKAKSLSLHWEFMFTRSMFETDDMIAQHQLLTRVAALIDNHTIDTTLGEHYGAITAANLQKAHRQLETGRAVGKIVLEGF
;
A
#
# COMPACT_ATOMS: atom_id res chain seq x y z
N MET A 1 -0.18 0.91 -29.91
CA MET A 1 -1.06 -0.29 -29.91
C MET A 1 -0.52 -1.46 -30.75
N VAL A 2 0.02 -1.24 -31.95
CA VAL A 2 0.51 -2.31 -32.86
C VAL A 2 1.57 -3.28 -32.27
N PRO A 3 2.59 -2.87 -31.47
CA PRO A 3 3.63 -3.81 -31.03
C PRO A 3 3.17 -4.85 -29.98
N LEU A 4 2.10 -4.57 -29.23
CA LEU A 4 1.60 -5.47 -28.19
C LEU A 4 0.66 -6.55 -28.77
N LYS A 5 -0.04 -6.24 -29.87
CA LYS A 5 -1.05 -7.11 -30.49
C LYS A 5 -0.46 -8.43 -31.00
N ALA A 6 0.73 -8.39 -31.60
CA ALA A 6 1.42 -9.60 -32.08
C ALA A 6 1.84 -10.55 -30.96
N LYS A 7 1.98 -10.05 -29.73
CA LYS A 7 2.32 -10.84 -28.54
C LYS A 7 1.11 -11.17 -27.67
N SER A 8 -0.10 -10.83 -28.12
CA SER A 8 -1.36 -11.04 -27.39
C SER A 8 -1.31 -10.55 -25.93
N LEU A 9 -0.68 -9.40 -25.70
CA LEU A 9 -0.49 -8.86 -24.34
C LEU A 9 -1.74 -8.13 -23.85
N SER A 10 -2.03 -8.29 -22.56
CA SER A 10 -3.05 -7.51 -21.83
C SER A 10 -2.38 -6.42 -21.00
N LEU A 11 -3.01 -5.24 -20.94
CA LEU A 11 -2.56 -4.12 -20.12
C LEU A 11 -3.66 -3.77 -19.12
N HIS A 12 -3.31 -3.74 -17.85
CA HIS A 12 -4.19 -3.33 -16.77
C HIS A 12 -3.54 -2.18 -16.01
N TRP A 13 -4.23 -1.05 -15.93
CA TRP A 13 -3.83 0.05 -15.06
C TRP A 13 -4.43 -0.21 -13.69
N GLU A 14 -3.58 -0.41 -12.69
CA GLU A 14 -4.01 -0.71 -11.33
C GLU A 14 -4.14 0.59 -10.54
N PHE A 15 -5.29 0.76 -9.88
CA PHE A 15 -5.58 1.90 -9.03
C PHE A 15 -6.35 1.43 -7.80
N MET A 16 -5.64 1.28 -6.68
CA MET A 16 -6.16 0.73 -5.42
C MET A 16 -7.44 1.41 -4.91
N PHE A 17 -7.69 2.68 -5.28
CA PHE A 17 -8.87 3.43 -4.82
C PHE A 17 -10.09 3.30 -5.74
N THR A 18 -10.01 2.57 -6.85
CA THR A 18 -11.14 2.46 -7.81
C THR A 18 -12.44 2.05 -7.11
N ARG A 19 -12.41 0.98 -6.31
CA ARG A 19 -13.59 0.46 -5.63
C ARG A 19 -14.23 1.46 -4.67
N SER A 20 -13.42 2.12 -3.84
CA SER A 20 -13.92 3.06 -2.83
C SER A 20 -14.30 4.42 -3.43
N MET A 21 -13.57 4.88 -4.45
CA MET A 21 -13.86 6.14 -5.12
C MET A 21 -15.14 6.10 -5.95
N PHE A 22 -15.50 4.93 -6.50
CA PHE A 22 -16.70 4.73 -7.31
C PHE A 22 -17.79 3.91 -6.61
N GLU A 23 -17.61 3.57 -5.32
CA GLU A 23 -18.55 2.78 -4.52
C GLU A 23 -19.06 1.54 -5.25
N THR A 24 -18.15 0.77 -5.85
CA THR A 24 -18.53 -0.39 -6.66
C THR A 24 -19.23 -1.46 -5.82
N ASP A 25 -20.11 -2.25 -6.42
CA ASP A 25 -20.86 -3.32 -5.73
C ASP A 25 -19.94 -4.31 -4.98
N ASP A 26 -18.69 -4.46 -5.43
CA ASP A 26 -17.66 -5.32 -4.85
C ASP A 26 -16.70 -4.59 -3.88
N MET A 27 -17.04 -3.41 -3.36
CA MET A 27 -16.20 -2.63 -2.42
C MET A 27 -15.77 -3.45 -1.18
N ILE A 28 -16.60 -4.42 -0.77
CA ILE A 28 -16.29 -5.38 0.31
C ILE A 28 -15.00 -6.19 0.08
N ALA A 29 -14.53 -6.31 -1.16
CA ALA A 29 -13.33 -7.06 -1.50
C ALA A 29 -12.08 -6.54 -0.79
N GLN A 30 -11.98 -5.23 -0.49
CA GLN A 30 -10.86 -4.68 0.27
C GLN A 30 -10.86 -5.21 1.71
N HIS A 31 -12.03 -5.28 2.36
CA HIS A 31 -12.15 -5.86 3.70
C HIS A 31 -11.73 -7.34 3.68
N GLN A 32 -12.25 -8.13 2.73
CA GLN A 32 -11.90 -9.55 2.60
C GLN A 32 -10.40 -9.78 2.40
N LEU A 33 -9.75 -8.94 1.58
CA LEU A 33 -8.31 -8.99 1.36
C LEU A 33 -7.56 -8.69 2.67
N LEU A 34 -7.93 -7.63 3.39
CA LEU A 34 -7.28 -7.24 4.64
C LEU A 34 -7.48 -8.29 5.74
N THR A 35 -8.67 -8.90 5.86
CA THR A 35 -8.93 -10.01 6.78
C THR A 35 -8.05 -11.21 6.48
N ARG A 36 -7.87 -11.55 5.19
CA ARG A 36 -6.96 -12.62 4.78
C ARG A 36 -5.51 -12.29 5.13
N VAL A 37 -5.05 -11.06 4.88
CA VAL A 37 -3.69 -10.63 5.23
C VAL A 37 -3.46 -10.72 6.74
N ALA A 38 -4.43 -10.32 7.57
CA ALA A 38 -4.34 -10.45 9.03
C ALA A 38 -4.14 -11.92 9.45
N ALA A 39 -4.94 -12.84 8.92
CA ALA A 39 -4.79 -14.27 9.21
C ALA A 39 -3.42 -14.83 8.76
N LEU A 40 -2.86 -14.30 7.67
CA LEU A 40 -1.51 -14.66 7.19
C LEU A 40 -0.38 -14.07 8.04
N ILE A 41 -0.63 -12.97 8.75
CA ILE A 41 0.30 -12.42 9.74
C ILE A 41 0.24 -13.27 11.01
N ASP A 42 -0.96 -13.56 11.51
CA ASP A 42 -1.17 -14.35 12.72
C ASP A 42 -0.60 -15.77 12.63
N ASN A 43 -0.59 -16.34 11.41
CA ASN A 43 -0.02 -17.67 11.16
C ASN A 43 1.47 -17.64 10.76
N HIS A 44 2.13 -16.49 10.85
CA HIS A 44 3.55 -16.29 10.49
C HIS A 44 3.90 -16.61 9.02
N THR A 45 2.94 -16.54 8.10
CA THR A 45 3.23 -16.63 6.64
C THR A 45 3.73 -15.30 6.08
N ILE A 46 3.26 -14.18 6.64
CA ILE A 46 3.65 -12.82 6.27
C ILE A 46 4.21 -12.11 7.51
N ASP A 47 5.40 -11.54 7.37
CA ASP A 47 6.00 -10.66 8.38
C ASP A 47 5.72 -9.18 8.09
N THR A 48 5.80 -8.35 9.13
CA THR A 48 5.70 -6.90 9.00
C THR A 48 6.81 -6.35 8.10
N THR A 49 6.48 -5.30 7.34
CA THR A 49 7.44 -4.53 6.54
C THR A 49 7.85 -3.23 7.23
N LEU A 50 7.60 -3.09 8.53
CA LEU A 50 8.06 -1.96 9.33
C LEU A 50 9.57 -1.75 9.11
N GLY A 51 9.94 -0.57 8.62
CA GLY A 51 11.32 -0.17 8.38
C GLY A 51 11.79 0.84 9.41
N GLU A 52 11.23 2.04 9.38
CA GLU A 52 11.61 3.15 10.27
C GLU A 52 10.41 3.59 11.11
N HIS A 53 10.64 3.91 12.39
CA HIS A 53 9.63 4.49 13.27
C HIS A 53 9.99 5.94 13.62
N TYR A 54 9.14 6.90 13.25
CA TYR A 54 9.40 8.35 13.43
C TYR A 54 8.73 8.94 14.68
N GLY A 55 8.13 8.11 15.52
CA GLY A 55 7.55 8.52 16.81
C GLY A 55 6.17 9.16 16.65
N ALA A 56 5.85 10.11 17.55
CA ALA A 56 4.56 10.78 17.63
C ALA A 56 4.11 11.40 16.29
N ILE A 57 2.81 11.39 16.05
CA ILE A 57 2.17 12.04 14.91
C ILE A 57 2.20 13.55 15.14
N THR A 58 3.30 14.17 14.72
CA THR A 58 3.51 15.61 14.74
C THR A 58 3.78 16.12 13.33
N ALA A 59 3.50 17.40 13.07
CA ALA A 59 3.79 18.02 11.78
C ALA A 59 5.28 17.88 11.39
N ALA A 60 6.20 18.00 12.36
CA ALA A 60 7.63 17.85 12.14
C ALA A 60 7.99 16.42 11.69
N ASN A 61 7.43 15.39 12.35
CA ASN A 61 7.69 13.99 12.00
C ASN A 61 7.06 13.60 10.66
N LEU A 62 5.86 14.11 10.35
CA LEU A 62 5.23 13.91 9.06
C LEU A 62 6.06 14.52 7.92
N GLN A 63 6.53 15.76 8.08
CA GLN A 63 7.41 16.40 7.09
C GLN A 63 8.71 15.62 6.89
N LYS A 64 9.28 15.05 7.95
CA LYS A 64 10.45 14.17 7.87
C LYS A 64 10.14 12.90 7.05
N ALA A 65 9.00 12.25 7.30
CA ALA A 65 8.55 11.07 6.56
C ALA A 65 8.36 11.36 5.06
N HIS A 66 7.73 12.49 4.72
CA HIS A 66 7.57 12.94 3.34
C HIS A 66 8.91 13.12 2.63
N ARG A 67 9.85 13.87 3.24
CA ARG A 67 11.19 14.07 2.66
C ARG A 67 11.90 12.74 2.39
N GLN A 68 11.77 11.76 3.28
CA GLN A 68 12.38 10.45 3.10
C GLN A 68 11.73 9.67 1.95
N LEU A 69 10.40 9.66 1.86
CA LEU A 69 9.67 8.99 0.77
C LEU A 69 10.00 9.58 -0.60
N GLU A 70 10.11 10.90 -0.70
CA GLU A 70 10.46 11.62 -1.93
C GLU A 70 11.84 11.26 -2.48
N THR A 71 12.76 10.76 -1.64
CA THR A 71 14.07 10.27 -2.12
C THR A 71 13.98 8.97 -2.92
N GLY A 72 12.89 8.20 -2.78
CA GLY A 72 12.75 6.86 -3.34
C GLY A 72 13.69 5.80 -2.73
N ARG A 73 14.36 6.10 -1.61
CA ARG A 73 15.34 5.23 -0.95
C ARG A 73 14.83 4.55 0.31
N ALA A 74 13.58 4.78 0.68
CA ALA A 74 12.97 4.14 1.85
C ALA A 74 12.92 2.62 1.67
N VAL A 75 13.34 1.89 2.70
CA VAL A 75 13.24 0.42 2.77
C VAL A 75 12.14 0.06 3.75
N GLY A 76 11.16 -0.72 3.32
CA GLY A 76 9.98 -1.04 4.13
C GLY A 76 9.00 0.13 4.26
N LYS A 77 8.34 0.22 5.41
CA LYS A 77 7.34 1.25 5.73
C LYS A 77 7.81 2.16 6.86
N ILE A 78 7.62 3.47 6.69
CA ILE A 78 7.80 4.46 7.74
C ILE A 78 6.49 4.53 8.54
N VAL A 79 6.57 4.37 9.86
CA VAL A 79 5.41 4.40 10.77
C VAL A 79 5.56 5.55 11.77
N LEU A 80 4.43 6.19 12.07
CA LEU A 80 4.25 7.16 13.14
C LEU A 80 3.05 6.70 13.98
N GLU A 81 3.14 6.87 15.29
CA GLU A 81 2.09 6.45 16.23
C GLU A 81 2.02 7.38 17.43
N GLY A 82 0.83 7.50 18.04
CA GLY A 82 0.58 8.45 19.14
C GLY A 82 0.45 9.90 18.67
N PHE A 83 0.03 10.81 19.56
CA PHE A 83 -0.15 12.24 19.28
C PHE A 83 0.57 13.10 20.32
#